data_AF-A0A7W8UBW4-F1
#
_entry.id   AF-A0A7W8UBW4-F1
#
_cell.length_a   1.000
_cell.length_b   1.000
_cell.length_c   1.000
_cell.angle_alpha   90.00
_cell.angle_beta   90.00
_cell.angle_gamma   90.00
#
_symmetry.space_group_name_H-M   'P 1'
#
loop_
_entity.id
_entity.type
_entity.pdbx_description
1 polymer ?
#
loop_
_entity_poly.entity_id
_entity_poly.type
_entity_poly.pdbx_seq_one_letter_code
_entity_poly.pdbx_strand_id
1 'polypeptide(L)'
;MLFNVFLGSVTMGIVALGLNLAAFNAEAYRASIQAVPREQLDAGIALGVNPFQRILYIVLPTAVRNSIPVLLTNGIGIFQQSALVAIVAVQDLRRGADDCRPQLLRHCLPADARCHGY
;
A
#
# COMPACT_ATOMS: atom_id res chain seq x y z
N MET A 1 22.25 6.05 3.26
CA MET A 1 23.16 5.74 2.14
C MET A 1 23.48 4.24 2.03
N LEU A 2 22.58 3.31 2.42
CA LEU A 2 22.94 1.89 2.48
C LEU A 2 22.68 1.11 1.17
N PHE A 3 21.85 1.64 0.26
CA PHE A 3 21.64 1.06 -1.07
C PHE A 3 21.67 2.17 -2.12
N ASN A 4 22.71 2.16 -2.96
CA ASN A 4 22.90 3.11 -4.07
C ASN A 4 22.07 2.65 -5.29
N VAL A 5 20.74 2.58 -5.12
CA VAL A 5 19.83 2.27 -6.22
C VAL A 5 18.93 3.47 -6.44
N PHE A 6 19.14 4.16 -7.57
CA PHE A 6 18.25 5.22 -8.05
C PHE A 6 16.98 4.58 -8.62
N LEU A 7 16.11 4.08 -7.73
CA LEU A 7 14.74 3.74 -8.12
C LEU A 7 14.00 5.06 -8.34
N GLY A 8 13.39 5.21 -9.52
CA GLY A 8 12.57 6.39 -9.81
C GLY A 8 11.49 6.58 -8.75
N SER A 9 11.08 7.83 -8.51
CA SER A 9 10.16 8.21 -7.42
C SER A 9 8.89 7.37 -7.38
N VAL A 10 8.38 6.97 -8.55
CA VAL A 10 7.21 6.09 -8.71
C VAL A 10 7.48 4.69 -8.15
N THR A 11 8.64 4.10 -8.47
CA THR A 11 8.99 2.75 -8.02
C THR A 11 9.21 2.71 -6.51
N MET A 12 9.82 3.74 -5.92
CA MET A 12 9.91 3.87 -4.46
C MET A 12 8.52 3.97 -3.79
N GLY A 13 7.60 4.75 -4.38
CA GLY A 13 6.23 4.85 -3.89
C GLY A 13 5.49 3.50 -3.91
N ILE A 14 5.63 2.73 -5.00
CA ILE A 14 5.03 1.39 -5.12
C ILE A 14 5.59 0.44 -4.06
N VAL A 15 6.91 0.43 -3.86
CA VAL A 15 7.56 -0.45 -2.88
C VAL A 15 7.14 -0.08 -1.45
N ALA A 16 7.12 1.21 -1.12
CA ALA A 16 6.72 1.68 0.21
C ALA A 16 5.25 1.31 0.52
N LEU A 17 4.33 1.56 -0.42
CA LEU A 17 2.93 1.18 -0.29
C LEU A 17 2.75 -0.33 -0.23
N GLY A 18 3.48 -1.09 -1.06
CA GLY A 18 3.42 -2.54 -1.10
C GLY A 18 3.87 -3.19 0.21
N LEU A 19 4.97 -2.70 0.80
CA LEU A 19 5.46 -3.14 2.11
C LEU A 19 4.46 -2.83 3.23
N ASN A 20 3.87 -1.63 3.22
CA ASN A 20 2.86 -1.25 4.18
C ASN A 20 1.66 -2.21 4.11
N LEU A 21 1.14 -2.45 2.91
CA LEU A 21 0.03 -3.37 2.68
C LEU A 21 0.38 -4.80 3.10
N ALA A 22 1.58 -5.28 2.79
CA ALA A 22 2.03 -6.63 3.15
C ALA A 22 2.04 -6.82 4.67
N ALA A 23 2.53 -5.83 5.43
CA ALA A 23 2.54 -5.87 6.89
C ALA A 23 1.11 -5.93 7.47
N PHE A 24 0.19 -5.09 6.96
CA PHE A 24 -1.21 -5.12 7.40
C PHE A 24 -1.91 -6.45 7.09
N ASN A 25 -1.65 -7.04 5.91
CA ASN A 25 -2.22 -8.35 5.56
C ASN A 25 -1.63 -9.48 6.42
N ALA A 26 -0.34 -9.46 6.71
CA ALA A 26 0.29 -10.46 7.57
C ALA A 26 -0.33 -10.46 8.98
N GLU A 27 -0.55 -9.28 9.55
CA GLU A 27 -1.21 -9.12 10.85
C GLU A 27 -2.68 -9.54 10.80
N ALA A 28 -3.39 -9.24 9.70
CA ALA A 28 -4.76 -9.69 9.50
C ALA A 28 -4.88 -11.22 9.48
N TYR A 29 -3.98 -11.92 8.79
CA TYR A 29 -3.93 -13.38 8.81
C TYR A 29 -3.61 -13.94 10.20
N ARG A 30 -2.64 -13.34 10.90
CA ARG A 30 -2.29 -13.71 12.28
C ARG A 30 -3.49 -13.56 13.22
N ALA A 31 -4.18 -12.43 13.17
CA ALA A 31 -5.36 -12.15 13.98
C ALA A 31 -6.51 -13.10 13.64
N SER A 32 -6.69 -13.43 12.36
CA SER A 32 -7.76 -14.32 11.90
C SER A 32 -7.57 -15.77 12.36
N ILE A 33 -6.33 -16.25 12.44
CA ILE A 33 -6.00 -17.56 13.03
C ILE A 33 -6.26 -17.55 14.55
N GLN A 34 -5.93 -16.44 15.23
CA GLN A 34 -6.18 -16.30 16.68
C GLN A 34 -7.66 -16.10 17.05
N ALA A 35 -8.47 -15.61 16.11
CA ALA A 35 -9.91 -15.45 16.28
C ALA A 35 -10.68 -16.77 16.28
N VAL A 36 -10.03 -17.91 15.99
CA VAL A 36 -10.69 -19.22 16.03
C VAL A 36 -11.04 -19.57 17.48
N PRO A 37 -12.32 -19.87 17.79
CA PRO A 37 -12.76 -20.16 19.14
C PRO A 37 -12.08 -21.43 19.69
N ARG A 38 -11.62 -21.38 20.94
CA ARG A 38 -10.96 -22.52 21.59
C ARG A 38 -11.91 -23.69 21.78
N GLU A 39 -13.21 -23.41 21.90
CA GLU A 39 -14.28 -24.39 22.06
C GLU A 39 -14.36 -25.35 20.86
N GLN A 40 -14.05 -24.87 19.64
CA GLN A 40 -14.01 -25.71 18.45
C GLN A 40 -12.82 -26.67 18.45
N LEU A 41 -11.69 -26.25 19.03
CA LEU A 41 -10.52 -27.09 19.20
C LEU A 41 -10.78 -28.17 20.25
N ASP A 42 -11.40 -27.81 21.36
CA ASP A 42 -11.76 -28.74 22.45
C ASP A 42 -12.84 -29.75 22.01
N ALA A 43 -13.82 -29.32 21.20
CA ALA A 43 -14.79 -30.22 20.58
C ALA A 43 -14.11 -31.23 19.62
N GLY A 44 -13.13 -30.78 18.83
CA GLY A 44 -12.31 -31.67 18.00
C GLY A 44 -11.49 -32.67 18.81
N ILE A 45 -11.05 -32.28 20.03
CA ILE A 45 -10.41 -33.16 21.02
C ILE A 45 -11.37 -34.24 21.49
N ALA A 46 -12.57 -33.85 21.92
CA ALA A 46 -13.59 -34.78 22.39
C ALA A 46 -14.02 -35.79 21.32
N LEU A 47 -14.03 -35.38 20.04
CA LEU A 47 -14.36 -36.24 18.90
C LEU A 47 -13.20 -37.15 18.44
N GLY A 48 -12.02 -37.06 19.05
CA GLY A 48 -10.87 -37.93 18.71
C GLY A 48 -10.22 -37.61 17.35
N VAL A 49 -10.49 -36.44 16.76
CA VAL A 49 -9.98 -36.05 15.43
C VAL A 49 -8.46 -35.86 15.46
N ASN A 50 -7.70 -36.29 14.46
CA ASN A 50 -6.24 -36.08 14.42
C ASN A 50 -5.89 -34.57 14.44
N PRO A 51 -4.89 -34.10 15.21
CA PRO A 51 -4.44 -32.70 15.20
C PRO A 51 -4.21 -32.10 13.81
N PHE A 52 -3.65 -32.86 12.86
CA PHE A 52 -3.49 -32.38 11.47
C PHE A 52 -4.83 -32.11 10.78
N GLN A 53 -5.80 -32.98 11.03
CA GLN A 53 -7.13 -32.89 10.46
C GLN A 53 -7.93 -31.74 11.10
N ARG A 54 -7.73 -31.46 12.39
CA ARG A 54 -8.30 -30.27 13.04
C ARG A 54 -7.77 -28.97 12.45
N ILE A 55 -6.47 -28.87 12.20
CA ILE A 55 -5.89 -27.67 11.59
C ILE A 55 -6.46 -27.47 10.19
N LEU A 56 -6.47 -28.51 9.35
CA LEU A 56 -6.87 -28.40 7.95
C LEU A 56 -8.38 -28.18 7.76
N TYR A 57 -9.22 -28.84 8.57
CA TYR A 57 -10.68 -28.83 8.37
C TYR A 57 -11.45 -27.93 9.34
N ILE A 58 -10.87 -27.52 10.47
CA ILE A 58 -11.55 -26.65 11.45
C ILE A 58 -10.91 -25.27 11.45
N VAL A 59 -9.61 -25.19 11.72
CA VAL A 59 -8.90 -23.90 11.91
C VAL A 59 -8.74 -23.16 10.59
N LEU A 60 -8.22 -23.82 9.56
CA LEU A 60 -7.90 -23.21 8.27
C LEU A 60 -9.14 -22.58 7.57
N PRO A 61 -10.27 -23.29 7.38
CA PRO A 61 -11.43 -22.70 6.71
C PRO A 61 -12.07 -21.58 7.52
N THR A 62 -12.09 -21.69 8.84
CA THR A 62 -12.63 -20.66 9.73
C THR A 62 -11.77 -19.41 9.71
N ALA A 63 -10.45 -19.57 9.83
CA ALA A 63 -9.50 -18.46 9.77
C ALA A 63 -9.55 -17.75 8.40
N VAL A 64 -9.63 -18.50 7.30
CA VAL A 64 -9.78 -17.91 5.95
C VAL A 64 -11.07 -17.10 5.86
N ARG A 65 -12.21 -17.64 6.30
CA ARG A 65 -13.49 -16.93 6.26
C ARG A 65 -13.48 -15.65 7.11
N ASN A 66 -12.84 -15.69 8.28
CA ASN A 66 -12.71 -14.52 9.15
C ASN A 66 -11.75 -13.47 8.59
N SER A 67 -10.75 -13.88 7.79
CA SER A 67 -9.80 -12.96 7.17
C SER A 67 -10.40 -12.16 6.01
N ILE A 68 -11.34 -12.74 5.25
CA ILE A 68 -11.98 -12.09 4.07
C ILE A 68 -12.49 -10.66 4.35
N PRO A 69 -13.33 -10.41 5.37
CA PRO A 69 -13.82 -9.06 5.63
C PRO A 69 -12.68 -8.07 5.97
N VAL A 70 -11.67 -8.52 6.71
CA VAL A 70 -10.51 -7.69 7.08
C VAL A 70 -9.65 -7.37 5.86
N LEU A 71 -9.43 -8.34 4.97
CA LEU A 71 -8.73 -8.14 3.70
C LEU A 71 -9.46 -7.14 2.81
N LEU A 72 -10.80 -7.20 2.75
CA LEU A 72 -11.62 -6.25 2.01
C LEU A 72 -11.47 -4.82 2.58
N THR A 73 -11.50 -4.67 3.90
CA THR A 73 -11.29 -3.37 4.55
C THR A 73 -9.90 -2.80 4.24
N ASN A 74 -8.83 -3.61 4.35
CA ASN A 74 -7.48 -3.20 3.98
C ASN A 74 -7.36 -2.88 2.48
N GLY A 75 -8.08 -3.61 1.63
CA GLY A 75 -8.18 -3.34 0.19
C GLY A 75 -8.76 -1.96 -0.11
N ILE A 76 -9.86 -1.59 0.54
CA ILE A 76 -10.44 -0.24 0.41
C ILE A 76 -9.44 0.83 0.89
N GLY A 77 -8.74 0.56 1.98
CA GLY A 77 -7.70 1.46 2.50
C GLY A 77 -6.57 1.72 1.51
N ILE A 78 -6.07 0.69 0.81
CA ILE A 78 -5.01 0.90 -0.19
C ILE A 78 -5.50 1.65 -1.44
N PHE A 79 -6.77 1.49 -1.82
CA PHE A 79 -7.36 2.31 -2.88
C PHE A 79 -7.36 3.80 -2.50
N GLN A 80 -7.66 4.13 -1.24
CA GLN A 80 -7.58 5.51 -0.77
C GLN A 80 -6.15 6.05 -0.73
N GLN A 81 -5.19 5.24 -0.23
CA GLN A 81 -3.79 5.64 -0.15
C GLN A 81 -3.14 5.83 -1.53
N SER A 82 -3.45 4.96 -2.50
CA SER A 82 -2.93 5.08 -3.87
C SER A 82 -3.45 6.33 -4.58
N ALA A 83 -4.72 6.70 -4.36
CA ALA A 83 -5.28 7.96 -4.87
C ALA A 83 -4.55 9.18 -4.30
N LEU A 84 -4.25 9.18 -3.00
CA LEU A 84 -3.47 10.26 -2.36
C LEU A 84 -2.06 10.36 -2.95
N VAL A 85 -1.36 9.24 -3.12
CA VAL A 85 -0.01 9.22 -3.72
C VAL A 85 -0.02 9.72 -5.17
N ALA A 86 -1.04 9.37 -5.96
CA ALA A 86 -1.18 9.88 -7.33
C ALA A 86 -1.35 11.42 -7.36
N ILE A 87 -2.14 11.99 -6.45
CA ILE A 87 -2.33 13.44 -6.34
C ILE A 87 -1.03 14.15 -5.94
N VAL A 88 -0.25 13.57 -5.03
CA VAL A 88 1.06 14.12 -4.64
C VAL A 88 2.06 14.05 -5.80
N ALA A 89 2.13 12.92 -6.51
CA ALA A 89 3.02 12.75 -7.65
C ALA A 89 2.75 13.79 -8.76
N VAL A 90 1.49 14.10 -9.05
CA VAL A 90 1.12 15.15 -10.02
C VAL A 90 1.57 16.54 -9.54
N GLN A 91 1.47 16.83 -8.24
CA GLN A 91 1.95 18.09 -7.69
C GLN A 91 3.47 18.21 -7.79
N ASP A 92 4.23 17.15 -7.54
CA ASP A 92 5.68 17.17 -7.66
C ASP A 92 6.14 17.35 -9.12
N LEU A 93 5.45 16.71 -10.08
CA LEU A 93 5.70 16.93 -11.50
C LEU A 93 5.42 18.39 -11.90
N ARG A 94 4.32 18.96 -11.39
CA ARG A 94 3.96 20.36 -11.66
C ARG A 94 4.98 21.33 -11.06
N ARG A 95 5.40 21.10 -9.81
CA ARG A 95 6.44 21.89 -9.15
C ARG A 95 7.74 21.89 -9.96
N GLY A 96 8.17 20.73 -10.46
CA GLY A 96 9.36 20.66 -11.32
C GLY A 96 9.21 21.45 -12.64
N ALA A 97 8.02 21.45 -13.24
CA ALA A 97 7.74 22.25 -14.44
C ALA A 97 7.71 23.77 -14.14
N ASP A 98 7.12 24.17 -13.01
CA ASP A 98 7.09 25.57 -12.56
C ASP A 98 8.49 26.08 -12.19
N ASP A 99 9.37 25.22 -11.65
CA ASP A 99 10.76 25.54 -11.33
C ASP A 99 11.60 25.73 -12.61
N CYS A 100 11.26 25.00 -13.68
CA CYS A 100 11.90 25.15 -15.00
C CYS A 100 11.37 26.37 -15.78
N ARG A 101 10.13 26.82 -15.51
CA ARG A 101 9.50 27.98 -16.19
C ARG A 101 10.33 29.28 -16.14
N PRO A 102 10.89 29.75 -15.00
CA PRO A 102 11.70 30.97 -14.97
C PRO A 102 13.04 30.80 -15.70
N GLN A 103 13.60 29.58 -15.76
CA GLN A 103 14.82 29.29 -16.50
C GLN A 103 14.57 29.35 -18.02
N LEU A 104 13.41 28.86 -18.47
CA LEU A 104 12.96 28.98 -19.85
C LEU A 104 12.71 30.44 -20.25
N LEU A 105 12.12 31.25 -19.36
CA LEU A 105 11.92 32.70 -19.58
C LEU A 105 13.24 33.46 -19.71
N ARG A 106 14.34 32.99 -19.09
CA ARG A 106 15.67 33.60 -19.23
C ARG A 106 16.42 33.16 -20.49
N HIS A 107 16.08 31.99 -21.06
CA HIS A 107 16.79 31.42 -22.20
C HIS A 107 16.05 31.62 -23.54
N CYS A 108 14.73 31.77 -23.52
CA CYS A 108 13.90 31.92 -24.72
C CYS A 108 13.23 33.29 -24.88
N LEU A 109 13.32 34.23 -23.91
CA LEU A 109 13.05 35.62 -24.26
C LEU A 109 14.29 36.18 -24.98
N PRO A 110 14.22 36.53 -26.28
CA PRO A 110 15.12 37.53 -26.81
C PRO A 110 14.96 38.81 -25.97
N ALA A 111 16.01 39.63 -25.93
CA ALA A 111 16.02 40.89 -25.21
C ALA A 111 15.07 41.98 -25.79
N ASP A 112 13.91 41.61 -26.35
CA ASP A 112 12.98 42.50 -27.06
C ASP A 112 11.78 42.98 -26.21
N ALA A 113 11.43 42.30 -25.11
CA ALA A 113 10.28 42.69 -24.29
C ALA A 113 10.52 43.90 -23.35
N ARG A 114 11.63 44.64 -23.49
CA ARG A 114 11.85 45.90 -22.74
C ARG A 114 11.32 47.16 -23.44
N CYS A 115 10.70 47.06 -24.61
CA CYS A 115 10.14 48.20 -25.33
C CYS A 115 8.66 48.02 -25.68
N HIS A 116 7.78 47.90 -24.68
CA HIS A 116 6.43 48.47 -24.79
C HIS A 116 5.84 48.63 -23.39
N GLY A 117 6.24 49.73 -22.76
CA GLY A 117 5.34 50.44 -21.86
C GLY A 117 4.33 51.18 -22.72
N TYR A 118 3.11 50.67 -22.76
CA TYR A 118 1.85 51.43 -22.74
C TYR A 118 0.71 50.47 -22.40
#